data_AF-A0A1I3KKP1-F1
#
_entry.id   AF-A0A1I3KKP1-F1
#
_cell.length_a   1.000
_cell.length_b   1.000
_cell.length_c   1.000
_cell.angle_alpha   90.00
_cell.angle_beta   90.00
_cell.angle_gamma   90.00
#
_symmetry.space_group_name_H-M   'P 1'
#
loop_
_entity.id
_entity.type
_entity.pdbx_description
1 polymer ?
#
loop_
_entity_poly.entity_id
_entity_poly.type
_entity_poly.pdbx_seq_one_letter_code
_entity_poly.pdbx_strand_id
1 'polypeptide(L)'
;MKVVDEQGLLSAADDELIRLFRASPPGEVPLGAMDGTAVIGAGTGLAKPVATLARALAWRGKVFDGSGQWLNNRVGPLGLRAIRATVAPGRSWLDGRDCTVIDYSESSLVARGVRDEIRLVAPGLYLGVVWLWRRRVAWFVLRRPPTASAGPAPHQVALTIRARLRRGREAEVPGLLEQLRKSVELDGGPFRELAGVHFARVFLLPAEDNGPPTLMYLAEVDTPVGAHLRDLASAPNDSLPSLLAMCEDHPDNGSVQDRVRWLAQRRIPAASAYVHHVGRSLARIQDEARLRERIEDFLDEGDWSGADEREVHRAVRAFVAGRPELSWALRPPEAPSAAFRAREAVHRVVVPAAVPLLLPALPVWALLIRRLEARDTPEIGRVSPERLAELTQQEDLSTQNPFTAAGTVKPGLVRAVTLRTVLFGLDYFNRHVYARGGLAGVRTIHFARWVYVDRGRRLVFASNYDGSLESYMDEFIDKLAPGLNAVFSNGVGYPATRWLVGGGARDEQAFKDYLRAHQLPSVWYSAYRDLSARNIDDNSKIREGLSRDLGAAEARSWLALL
;
A
#
# COMPACT_ATOMS: atom_id res chain seq x y z
N MET A 1 -26.02 26.18 -17.56
CA MET A 1 -26.16 24.71 -17.70
C MET A 1 -26.55 24.16 -16.34
N LYS A 2 -27.66 23.41 -16.22
CA LYS A 2 -27.99 22.73 -14.95
C LYS A 2 -26.79 21.85 -14.56
N VAL A 3 -26.30 21.97 -13.33
CA VAL A 3 -25.26 21.07 -12.82
C VAL A 3 -25.87 19.66 -12.84
N VAL A 4 -25.28 18.78 -13.64
CA VAL A 4 -25.68 17.38 -13.70
C VAL A 4 -25.02 16.67 -12.53
N ASP A 5 -25.81 16.25 -11.55
CA ASP A 5 -25.36 15.46 -10.41
C ASP A 5 -25.89 14.02 -10.48
N GLU A 6 -25.31 13.13 -9.67
CA GLU A 6 -25.63 11.69 -9.69
C GLU A 6 -27.12 11.42 -9.37
N GLN A 7 -27.70 12.16 -8.44
CA GLN A 7 -29.11 12.01 -8.07
C GLN A 7 -30.05 12.44 -9.20
N GLY A 8 -29.71 13.50 -9.93
CA GLY A 8 -30.40 13.92 -11.14
C GLY A 8 -30.36 12.86 -12.23
N LEU A 9 -29.23 12.20 -12.44
CA LEU A 9 -29.11 11.10 -13.42
C LEU A 9 -29.90 9.86 -13.03
N LEU A 10 -29.90 9.51 -11.74
CA LEU A 10 -30.62 8.32 -11.24
C LEU A 10 -32.14 8.47 -11.30
N SER A 11 -32.64 9.72 -11.32
CA SER A 11 -34.07 10.04 -11.38
C SER A 11 -34.53 10.52 -12.77
N ALA A 12 -33.62 10.68 -13.74
CA ALA A 12 -33.92 11.15 -15.07
C ALA A 12 -34.73 10.13 -15.90
N ALA A 13 -35.62 10.64 -16.75
CA ALA A 13 -36.35 9.82 -17.72
C ALA A 13 -35.44 9.37 -18.87
N ASP A 14 -35.81 8.29 -19.56
CA ASP A 14 -35.01 7.71 -20.65
C ASP A 14 -34.69 8.73 -21.77
N ASP A 15 -35.65 9.54 -22.17
CA ASP A 15 -35.47 10.60 -23.19
C ASP A 15 -34.51 11.72 -22.74
N GLU A 16 -34.41 11.96 -21.44
CA GLU A 16 -33.47 12.92 -20.87
C GLU A 16 -32.04 12.35 -20.87
N LEU A 17 -31.89 11.08 -20.49
CA LEU A 17 -30.60 10.36 -20.57
C LEU A 17 -30.09 10.24 -22.00
N ILE A 18 -30.98 9.95 -22.98
CA ILE A 18 -30.63 9.94 -24.41
C ILE A 18 -30.12 11.31 -24.86
N ARG A 19 -30.84 12.39 -24.52
CA ARG A 19 -30.44 13.75 -24.89
C ARG A 19 -29.10 14.13 -24.27
N LEU A 20 -28.90 13.80 -23.00
CA LEU A 20 -27.66 14.08 -22.29
C LEU A 20 -26.49 13.30 -22.88
N PHE A 21 -26.63 11.99 -23.09
CA PHE A 21 -25.58 11.15 -23.68
C PHE A 21 -25.16 11.65 -25.07
N ARG A 22 -26.12 12.06 -25.91
CA ARG A 22 -25.86 12.63 -27.24
C ARG A 22 -25.11 13.97 -27.22
N ALA A 23 -25.30 14.75 -26.16
CA ALA A 23 -24.65 16.05 -25.97
C ALA A 23 -23.26 15.93 -25.32
N SER A 24 -22.95 14.80 -24.69
CA SER A 24 -21.69 14.59 -23.97
C SER A 24 -20.53 14.14 -24.86
N PRO A 25 -19.28 14.54 -24.53
CA PRO A 25 -18.08 14.00 -25.16
C PRO A 25 -17.74 12.60 -24.64
N PRO A 26 -16.88 11.82 -25.35
CA PRO A 26 -16.35 10.54 -24.86
C PRO A 26 -15.70 10.66 -23.47
N GLY A 27 -14.92 11.72 -23.24
CA GLY A 27 -14.06 11.86 -22.06
C GLY A 27 -12.81 10.98 -22.13
N GLU A 28 -11.91 11.12 -21.15
CA GLU A 28 -10.79 10.20 -21.00
C GLU A 28 -11.27 8.84 -20.50
N VAL A 29 -10.53 7.77 -20.80
CA VAL A 29 -10.81 6.46 -20.20
C VAL A 29 -10.55 6.56 -18.70
N PRO A 30 -11.51 6.22 -17.82
CA PRO A 30 -11.27 6.23 -16.38
C PRO A 30 -10.11 5.29 -16.01
N LEU A 31 -9.33 5.64 -14.99
CA LEU A 31 -8.25 4.80 -14.47
C LEU A 31 -8.52 4.47 -13.00
N GLY A 32 -8.35 3.20 -12.63
CA GLY A 32 -8.59 2.70 -11.28
C GLY A 32 -10.05 2.34 -10.99
N ALA A 33 -10.39 2.27 -9.70
CA ALA A 33 -11.73 1.86 -9.26
C ALA A 33 -12.76 2.98 -9.46
N MET A 34 -13.87 2.65 -10.12
CA MET A 34 -15.05 3.47 -10.29
C MET A 34 -16.23 2.82 -9.56
N ASP A 35 -16.99 3.59 -8.82
CA ASP A 35 -18.27 3.16 -8.27
C ASP A 35 -19.33 3.23 -9.38
N GLY A 36 -20.16 2.20 -9.47
CA GLY A 36 -21.20 2.10 -10.48
C GLY A 36 -22.58 1.98 -9.86
N THR A 37 -23.51 2.78 -10.35
CA THR A 37 -24.92 2.70 -9.99
C THR A 37 -25.75 2.48 -11.24
N ALA A 38 -26.49 1.36 -11.30
CA ALA A 38 -27.38 1.10 -12.43
C ALA A 38 -28.57 2.07 -12.37
N VAL A 39 -28.86 2.75 -13.49
CA VAL A 39 -30.03 3.62 -13.60
C VAL A 39 -31.15 2.78 -14.19
N ILE A 40 -32.04 2.31 -13.32
CA ILE A 40 -33.20 1.50 -13.72
C ILE A 40 -34.40 2.43 -13.82
N GLY A 41 -34.65 2.95 -15.03
CA GLY A 41 -35.73 3.86 -15.35
C GLY A 41 -36.84 3.20 -16.17
N ALA A 42 -38.05 3.23 -15.61
CA ALA A 42 -39.34 2.75 -16.10
C ALA A 42 -39.61 2.83 -17.62
N GLY A 43 -40.19 1.77 -18.19
CA GLY A 43 -40.97 1.88 -19.43
C GLY A 43 -40.82 0.79 -20.50
N THR A 44 -39.92 -0.19 -20.36
CA THR A 44 -39.76 -1.23 -21.40
C THR A 44 -40.44 -2.54 -20.97
N GLY A 45 -41.43 -2.99 -21.75
CA GLY A 45 -42.25 -4.18 -21.53
C GLY A 45 -41.52 -5.53 -21.66
N LEU A 46 -40.35 -5.67 -21.03
CA LEU A 46 -39.54 -6.90 -21.01
C LEU A 46 -39.06 -7.19 -19.57
N ALA A 47 -40.01 -7.44 -18.67
CA ALA A 47 -39.77 -7.58 -17.23
C ALA A 47 -38.92 -8.81 -16.83
N LYS A 48 -38.78 -9.83 -17.67
CA LYS A 48 -38.02 -11.06 -17.31
C LYS A 48 -36.52 -11.01 -17.62
N PRO A 49 -36.05 -10.67 -18.84
CA PRO A 49 -34.62 -10.62 -19.10
C PRO A 49 -33.93 -9.44 -18.38
N VAL A 50 -34.61 -8.30 -18.22
CA VAL A 50 -34.07 -7.13 -17.48
C VAL A 50 -33.95 -7.43 -15.99
N ALA A 51 -34.90 -8.16 -15.37
CA ALA A 51 -34.80 -8.55 -13.96
C ALA A 51 -33.71 -9.61 -13.72
N THR A 52 -33.49 -10.54 -14.66
CA THR A 52 -32.39 -11.51 -14.59
C THR A 52 -31.05 -10.81 -14.75
N LEU A 53 -30.93 -9.84 -15.66
CA LEU A 53 -29.72 -9.04 -15.79
C LEU A 53 -29.53 -8.14 -14.56
N ALA A 54 -30.56 -7.48 -14.05
CA ALA A 54 -30.49 -6.65 -12.84
C ALA A 54 -30.15 -7.45 -11.56
N ARG A 55 -30.60 -8.72 -11.45
CA ARG A 55 -30.20 -9.63 -10.37
C ARG A 55 -28.81 -10.25 -10.57
N ALA A 56 -28.38 -10.46 -11.81
CA ALA A 56 -27.00 -10.84 -12.14
C ALA A 56 -26.02 -9.66 -11.99
N LEU A 57 -26.53 -8.43 -12.10
CA LEU A 57 -25.83 -7.15 -11.96
C LEU A 57 -26.05 -6.56 -10.57
N ALA A 58 -25.80 -7.33 -9.50
CA ALA A 58 -25.43 -6.77 -8.19
C ALA A 58 -24.11 -5.99 -8.32
N TRP A 59 -24.14 -4.92 -9.11
CA TRP A 59 -23.04 -4.29 -9.79
C TRP A 59 -22.63 -3.07 -8.97
N ARG A 60 -21.38 -3.06 -8.49
CA ARG A 60 -20.84 -1.98 -7.63
C ARG A 60 -19.87 -1.07 -8.37
N GLY A 61 -19.67 -1.31 -9.66
CA GLY A 61 -18.83 -0.51 -10.54
C GLY A 61 -17.76 -1.31 -11.25
N LYS A 62 -16.76 -0.58 -11.76
CA LYS A 62 -15.75 -1.11 -12.67
C LYS A 62 -14.36 -0.67 -12.24
N VAL A 63 -13.36 -1.54 -12.36
CA VAL A 63 -11.96 -1.21 -12.09
C VAL A 63 -11.22 -1.23 -13.43
N PHE A 64 -10.75 -0.07 -13.86
CA PHE A 64 -9.94 0.10 -15.04
C PHE A 64 -8.48 -0.13 -14.69
N ASP A 65 -7.75 -0.82 -15.55
CA ASP A 65 -6.32 -1.05 -15.37
C ASP A 65 -5.52 0.24 -15.59
N GLY A 66 -4.21 0.18 -15.28
CA GLY A 66 -3.33 1.35 -15.43
C GLY A 66 -3.04 1.74 -16.88
N SER A 67 -3.33 0.86 -17.84
CA SER A 67 -3.14 1.11 -19.27
C SER A 67 -4.37 1.72 -19.94
N GLY A 68 -5.54 1.66 -19.29
CA GLY A 68 -6.84 2.06 -19.86
C GLY A 68 -7.35 1.10 -20.95
N GLN A 69 -6.71 -0.04 -21.17
CA GLN A 69 -7.07 -1.02 -22.20
C GLN A 69 -7.95 -2.14 -21.66
N TRP A 70 -7.96 -2.35 -20.34
CA TRP A 70 -8.65 -3.46 -19.70
C TRP A 70 -9.47 -3.01 -18.51
N LEU A 71 -10.55 -3.74 -18.25
CA LEU A 71 -11.47 -3.45 -17.16
C LEU A 71 -12.01 -4.72 -16.52
N ASN A 72 -12.16 -4.69 -15.19
CA ASN A 72 -12.82 -5.74 -14.42
C ASN A 72 -14.10 -5.21 -13.76
N ASN A 73 -15.23 -5.88 -14.00
CA ASN A 73 -16.50 -5.60 -13.32
C ASN A 73 -16.50 -6.12 -11.87
N ARG A 74 -17.00 -5.30 -10.93
CA ARG A 74 -17.27 -5.70 -9.53
C ARG A 74 -18.73 -6.14 -9.37
N VAL A 75 -18.97 -7.41 -9.04
CA VAL A 75 -20.33 -8.02 -8.98
C VAL A 75 -20.56 -8.77 -7.65
N GLY A 76 -21.77 -8.68 -7.10
CA GLY A 76 -22.24 -9.39 -5.91
C GLY A 76 -22.27 -8.55 -4.62
N PRO A 77 -23.01 -8.99 -3.58
CA PRO A 77 -23.09 -8.33 -2.26
C PRO A 77 -21.74 -8.24 -1.54
N LEU A 78 -20.75 -9.04 -1.96
CA LEU A 78 -19.38 -9.08 -1.46
C LEU A 78 -18.36 -8.34 -2.37
N GLY A 79 -18.79 -7.79 -3.52
CA GLY A 79 -17.92 -7.00 -4.41
C GLY A 79 -16.84 -7.80 -5.15
N LEU A 80 -17.10 -9.06 -5.51
CA LEU A 80 -16.14 -9.94 -6.18
C LEU A 80 -15.84 -9.46 -7.61
N ARG A 81 -14.55 -9.47 -8.02
CA ARG A 81 -14.08 -9.12 -9.37
C ARG A 81 -14.31 -10.32 -10.29
N ALA A 82 -15.24 -10.24 -11.24
CA ALA A 82 -15.72 -11.47 -11.90
C ALA A 82 -15.68 -11.48 -13.43
N ILE A 83 -15.55 -10.34 -14.13
CA ILE A 83 -15.61 -10.33 -15.60
C ILE A 83 -14.67 -9.26 -16.18
N ARG A 84 -13.67 -9.72 -16.95
CA ARG A 84 -12.72 -8.89 -17.70
C ARG A 84 -13.37 -8.38 -18.99
N ALA A 85 -13.00 -7.18 -19.45
CA ALA A 85 -13.44 -6.57 -20.70
C ALA A 85 -12.32 -5.74 -21.32
N THR A 86 -12.34 -5.58 -22.64
CA THR A 86 -11.47 -4.63 -23.34
C THR A 86 -12.11 -3.25 -23.35
N VAL A 87 -11.28 -2.22 -23.27
CA VAL A 87 -11.71 -0.82 -23.30
C VAL A 87 -10.98 -0.12 -24.44
N ALA A 88 -11.74 0.50 -25.35
CA ALA A 88 -11.17 1.20 -26.51
C ALA A 88 -12.06 2.37 -26.96
N PRO A 89 -11.48 3.39 -27.62
CA PRO A 89 -12.27 4.38 -28.35
C PRO A 89 -13.11 3.72 -29.46
N GLY A 90 -14.35 4.17 -29.64
CA GLY A 90 -15.22 3.66 -30.69
C GLY A 90 -16.41 4.56 -31.00
N ARG A 91 -17.23 4.17 -31.99
CA ARG A 91 -18.45 4.89 -32.37
C ARG A 91 -19.67 4.31 -31.63
N SER A 92 -20.45 5.19 -31.01
CA SER A 92 -21.68 4.86 -30.27
C SER A 92 -22.77 4.31 -31.21
N TRP A 93 -23.44 3.23 -30.81
CA TRP A 93 -24.60 2.71 -31.54
C TRP A 93 -25.85 3.59 -31.41
N LEU A 94 -25.87 4.53 -30.46
CA LEU A 94 -27.01 5.42 -30.23
C LEU A 94 -27.07 6.61 -31.21
N ASP A 95 -25.91 7.10 -31.64
CA ASP A 95 -25.80 8.36 -32.41
C ASP A 95 -24.62 8.44 -33.38
N GLY A 96 -23.78 7.40 -33.48
CA GLY A 96 -22.64 7.35 -34.39
C GLY A 96 -21.47 8.27 -34.01
N ARG A 97 -21.51 8.96 -32.86
CA ARG A 97 -20.44 9.84 -32.37
C ARG A 97 -19.44 9.08 -31.50
N ASP A 98 -18.29 9.69 -31.21
CA ASP A 98 -17.23 9.07 -30.40
C ASP A 98 -17.69 8.77 -28.96
N CYS A 99 -17.27 7.63 -28.45
CA CYS A 99 -17.49 7.16 -27.09
C CYS A 99 -16.37 6.21 -26.69
N THR A 100 -16.28 5.89 -25.40
CA THR A 100 -15.46 4.77 -24.94
C THR A 100 -16.31 3.51 -24.93
N VAL A 101 -15.87 2.50 -25.66
CA VAL A 101 -16.53 1.19 -25.76
C VAL A 101 -15.87 0.22 -24.78
N ILE A 102 -16.70 -0.52 -24.06
CA ILE A 102 -16.30 -1.61 -23.18
C ILE A 102 -16.89 -2.90 -23.77
N ASP A 103 -16.04 -3.77 -24.28
CA ASP A 103 -16.42 -4.96 -25.03
C ASP A 103 -16.15 -6.24 -24.22
N TYR A 104 -17.18 -7.08 -24.10
CA TYR A 104 -17.16 -8.34 -23.35
C TYR A 104 -17.11 -9.59 -24.27
N SER A 105 -17.02 -9.40 -25.58
CA SER A 105 -17.16 -10.45 -26.59
C SER A 105 -16.00 -11.46 -26.63
N GLU A 106 -14.79 -11.04 -26.26
CA GLU A 106 -13.59 -11.90 -26.28
C GLU A 106 -13.32 -12.61 -24.94
N SER A 107 -13.93 -12.14 -23.84
CA SER A 107 -13.51 -12.47 -22.48
C SER A 107 -14.53 -13.28 -21.67
N SER A 108 -15.75 -13.51 -22.17
CA SER A 108 -16.79 -14.23 -21.44
C SER A 108 -17.73 -15.05 -22.33
N LEU A 109 -17.87 -16.35 -22.01
CA LEU A 109 -18.85 -17.24 -22.64
C LEU A 109 -20.31 -16.86 -22.32
N VAL A 110 -20.54 -16.19 -21.18
CA VAL A 110 -21.88 -15.83 -20.68
C VAL A 110 -22.27 -14.39 -21.04
N ALA A 111 -21.29 -13.49 -21.19
CA ALA A 111 -21.49 -12.08 -21.52
C ALA A 111 -21.11 -11.69 -22.95
N ARG A 112 -20.92 -12.67 -23.86
CA ARG A 112 -20.46 -12.46 -25.24
C ARG A 112 -21.29 -11.47 -26.07
N GLY A 113 -22.57 -11.30 -25.71
CA GLY A 113 -23.49 -10.37 -26.37
C GLY A 113 -23.55 -8.97 -25.76
N VAL A 114 -22.79 -8.69 -24.70
CA VAL A 114 -22.84 -7.42 -23.95
C VAL A 114 -21.79 -6.44 -24.47
N ARG A 115 -22.21 -5.19 -24.70
CA ARG A 115 -21.35 -4.05 -25.03
C ARG A 115 -21.82 -2.85 -24.24
N ASP A 116 -20.91 -2.21 -23.54
CA ASP A 116 -21.21 -0.96 -22.86
C ASP A 116 -20.55 0.21 -23.59
N GLU A 117 -21.19 1.37 -23.57
CA GLU A 117 -20.65 2.61 -24.13
C GLU A 117 -20.75 3.70 -23.07
N ILE A 118 -19.68 4.46 -22.85
CA ILE A 118 -19.65 5.52 -21.83
C ILE A 118 -19.23 6.87 -22.40
N ARG A 119 -19.75 7.93 -21.79
CA ARG A 119 -19.41 9.34 -22.06
C ARG A 119 -19.35 10.16 -20.78
N LEU A 120 -18.52 11.20 -20.78
CA LEU A 120 -18.33 12.10 -19.64
C LEU A 120 -19.46 13.13 -19.59
N VAL A 121 -20.27 13.08 -18.54
CA VAL A 121 -21.41 14.00 -18.34
C VAL A 121 -21.10 15.13 -17.35
N ALA A 122 -20.18 14.88 -16.41
CA ALA A 122 -19.61 15.89 -15.51
C ALA A 122 -18.22 15.41 -15.05
N PRO A 123 -17.37 16.27 -14.45
CA PRO A 123 -16.04 15.85 -13.97
C PRO A 123 -16.08 14.61 -13.08
N GLY A 124 -15.40 13.54 -13.50
CA GLY A 124 -15.38 12.26 -12.77
C GLY A 124 -16.70 11.47 -12.78
N LEU A 125 -17.70 11.90 -13.57
CA LEU A 125 -19.02 11.29 -13.68
C LEU A 125 -19.31 10.94 -15.15
N TYR A 126 -19.46 9.65 -15.41
CA TYR A 126 -19.74 9.10 -16.72
C TYR A 126 -21.15 8.51 -16.74
N LEU A 127 -21.86 8.76 -17.83
CA LEU A 127 -23.11 8.08 -18.16
C LEU A 127 -22.79 6.97 -19.16
N GLY A 128 -23.33 5.79 -18.89
CA GLY A 128 -23.12 4.61 -19.68
C GLY A 128 -24.41 3.97 -20.13
N VAL A 129 -24.38 3.38 -21.32
CA VAL A 129 -25.49 2.60 -21.90
C VAL A 129 -25.06 1.15 -22.07
N VAL A 130 -25.95 0.23 -21.69
CA VAL A 130 -25.76 -1.22 -21.84
C VAL A 130 -26.49 -1.70 -23.08
N TRP A 131 -25.75 -2.38 -23.96
CA TRP A 131 -26.29 -3.07 -25.11
C TRP A 131 -26.17 -4.58 -24.93
N LEU A 132 -27.24 -5.30 -25.27
CA LEU A 132 -27.28 -6.76 -25.36
C LEU A 132 -27.76 -7.14 -26.76
N TRP A 133 -26.91 -7.82 -27.54
CA TRP A 133 -27.21 -8.21 -28.93
C TRP A 133 -27.75 -7.05 -29.79
N ARG A 134 -27.09 -5.88 -29.70
CA ARG A 134 -27.48 -4.62 -30.38
C ARG A 134 -28.83 -4.03 -29.95
N ARG A 135 -29.44 -4.52 -28.88
CA ARG A 135 -30.60 -3.88 -28.24
C ARG A 135 -30.16 -3.16 -26.98
N ARG A 136 -30.57 -1.91 -26.81
CA ARG A 136 -30.32 -1.14 -25.59
C ARG A 136 -31.18 -1.70 -24.47
N VAL A 137 -30.57 -2.05 -23.34
CA VAL A 137 -31.26 -2.73 -22.23
C VAL A 137 -31.24 -1.95 -20.92
N ALA A 138 -30.25 -1.07 -20.69
CA ALA A 138 -30.17 -0.29 -19.46
C ALA A 138 -29.26 0.94 -19.60
N TRP A 139 -29.37 1.83 -18.63
CA TRP A 139 -28.41 2.90 -18.35
C TRP A 139 -27.65 2.60 -17.06
N PHE A 140 -26.45 3.15 -16.94
CA PHE A 140 -25.68 3.13 -15.71
C PHE A 140 -24.87 4.40 -15.57
N VAL A 141 -24.47 4.69 -14.34
CA VAL A 141 -23.55 5.79 -14.03
C VAL A 141 -22.28 5.19 -13.47
N LEU A 142 -21.13 5.69 -13.93
CA LEU A 142 -19.84 5.46 -13.27
C LEU A 142 -19.38 6.77 -12.68
N ARG A 143 -19.04 6.74 -11.41
CA ARG A 143 -18.40 7.84 -10.73
C ARG A 143 -17.04 7.38 -10.23
N ARG A 144 -16.07 8.28 -10.24
CA ARG A 144 -14.93 8.08 -9.36
C ARG A 144 -15.50 8.04 -7.93
N PRO A 145 -15.19 7.02 -7.12
CA PRO A 145 -15.62 7.03 -5.73
C PRO A 145 -15.24 8.40 -5.17
N PRO A 146 -16.18 9.12 -4.54
CA PRO A 146 -15.80 10.30 -3.79
C PRO A 146 -14.65 9.86 -2.90
N THR A 147 -13.55 10.62 -2.87
CA THR A 147 -12.61 10.53 -1.76
C THR A 147 -13.48 10.51 -0.50
N ALA A 148 -13.55 9.35 0.15
CA ALA A 148 -14.70 9.02 0.97
C ALA A 148 -14.96 10.13 1.99
N SER A 149 -16.19 10.64 1.96
CA SER A 149 -16.70 11.67 2.84
C SER A 149 -16.52 11.30 4.33
N ALA A 150 -16.15 12.31 5.12
CA ALA A 150 -16.50 12.47 6.54
C ALA A 150 -16.08 11.34 7.52
N GLY A 151 -14.97 10.66 7.25
CA GLY A 151 -14.20 9.91 8.25
C GLY A 151 -12.84 10.58 8.51
N PRO A 152 -12.07 10.16 9.54
CA PRO A 152 -10.66 10.51 9.61
C PRO A 152 -9.96 10.15 8.28
N ALA A 153 -9.06 11.01 7.80
CA ALA A 153 -8.13 10.61 6.74
C ALA A 153 -7.48 9.25 7.11
N PRO A 154 -7.45 8.27 6.18
CA PRO A 154 -6.84 6.99 6.45
C PRO A 154 -5.37 7.18 6.83
N HIS A 155 -4.87 6.34 7.73
CA HIS A 155 -3.46 6.28 8.07
C HIS A 155 -2.92 4.89 7.77
N GLN A 156 -1.62 4.81 7.49
CA GLN A 156 -0.98 3.54 7.20
C GLN A 156 -0.81 2.70 8.47
N VAL A 157 -1.02 1.39 8.36
CA VAL A 157 -0.87 0.41 9.44
C VAL A 157 -0.04 -0.77 8.95
N ALA A 158 0.92 -1.20 9.76
CA ALA A 158 1.67 -2.44 9.53
C ALA A 158 0.83 -3.66 9.97
N LEU A 159 0.24 -4.36 9.00
CA LEU A 159 -0.48 -5.61 9.21
C LEU A 159 0.48 -6.80 9.11
N THR A 160 0.47 -7.67 10.11
CA THR A 160 1.20 -8.94 10.08
C THR A 160 0.25 -10.10 10.36
N ILE A 161 0.22 -11.08 9.46
CA ILE A 161 -0.51 -12.35 9.59
C ILE A 161 0.51 -13.47 9.67
N ARG A 162 0.33 -14.33 10.67
CA ARG A 162 1.20 -15.47 10.94
C ARG A 162 0.36 -16.74 10.91
N ALA A 163 0.67 -17.64 9.99
CA ALA A 163 -0.07 -18.89 9.83
C ALA A 163 0.90 -20.07 9.67
N ARG A 164 0.77 -21.10 10.52
CA ARG A 164 1.57 -22.32 10.39
C ARG A 164 1.09 -23.14 9.20
N LEU A 165 2.02 -23.75 8.48
CA LEU A 165 1.70 -24.67 7.39
C LEU A 165 1.16 -26.00 7.92
N ARG A 166 0.26 -26.61 7.17
CA ARG A 166 -0.18 -28.00 7.41
C ARG A 166 1.00 -28.94 7.18
N ARG A 167 1.16 -29.93 8.06
CA ARG A 167 2.15 -30.99 7.88
C ARG A 167 1.91 -31.76 6.58
N GLY A 168 2.98 -32.06 5.85
CA GLY A 168 2.96 -32.84 4.61
C GLY A 168 2.66 -32.03 3.34
N ARG A 169 2.45 -30.72 3.44
CA ARG A 169 2.20 -29.81 2.29
C ARG A 169 3.39 -28.89 1.99
N GLU A 170 4.50 -29.04 2.72
CA GLU A 170 5.65 -28.14 2.67
C GLU A 170 6.33 -28.13 1.30
N ALA A 171 6.35 -29.27 0.59
CA ALA A 171 6.98 -29.41 -0.72
C ALA A 171 6.29 -28.59 -1.83
N GLU A 172 5.01 -28.25 -1.68
CA GLU A 172 4.25 -27.47 -2.67
C GLU A 172 4.50 -25.96 -2.56
N VAL A 173 4.92 -25.50 -1.37
CA VAL A 173 5.00 -24.07 -1.06
C VAL A 173 6.05 -23.31 -1.88
N PRO A 174 7.27 -23.83 -2.11
CA PRO A 174 8.25 -23.15 -2.95
C PRO A 174 7.73 -22.86 -4.37
N GLY A 175 7.00 -23.82 -4.96
CA GLY A 175 6.42 -23.66 -6.30
C GLY A 175 5.35 -22.56 -6.33
N LEU A 176 4.48 -22.51 -5.32
CA LEU A 176 3.46 -21.45 -5.18
C LEU A 176 4.08 -20.07 -4.91
N LEU A 177 5.14 -20.00 -4.11
CA LEU A 177 5.88 -18.75 -3.89
C LEU A 177 6.54 -18.25 -5.18
N GLU A 178 7.09 -19.15 -5.99
CA GLU A 178 7.69 -18.79 -7.27
C GLU A 178 6.64 -18.32 -8.29
N GLN A 179 5.48 -18.96 -8.34
CA GLN A 179 4.34 -18.49 -9.14
C GLN A 179 3.88 -17.09 -8.68
N LEU A 180 3.77 -16.88 -7.36
CA LEU A 180 3.44 -15.57 -6.81
C LEU A 180 4.49 -14.54 -7.20
N ARG A 181 5.79 -14.85 -7.07
CA ARG A 181 6.90 -13.97 -7.46
C ARG A 181 6.78 -13.52 -8.91
N LYS A 182 6.65 -14.47 -9.84
CA LYS A 182 6.50 -14.17 -11.28
C LYS A 182 5.29 -13.30 -11.57
N SER A 183 4.15 -13.55 -10.92
CA SER A 183 2.96 -12.70 -11.10
C SER A 183 3.20 -11.26 -10.61
N VAL A 184 3.90 -11.11 -9.48
CA VAL A 184 4.17 -9.80 -8.87
C VAL A 184 5.19 -8.99 -9.68
N GLU A 185 6.18 -9.66 -10.26
CA GLU A 185 7.16 -9.06 -11.18
C GLU A 185 6.52 -8.64 -12.51
N LEU A 186 5.56 -9.43 -13.02
CA LEU A 186 4.90 -9.15 -14.28
C LEU A 186 3.96 -7.94 -14.22
N ASP A 187 3.05 -7.91 -13.26
CA ASP A 187 1.98 -6.88 -13.22
C ASP A 187 1.57 -6.42 -11.81
N GLY A 188 2.29 -6.86 -10.78
CA GLY A 188 1.97 -6.63 -9.37
C GLY A 188 1.16 -7.75 -8.72
N GLY A 189 0.71 -8.75 -9.50
CA GLY A 189 0.05 -9.94 -9.00
C GLY A 189 -1.19 -9.65 -8.16
N PRO A 190 -1.56 -10.53 -7.21
CA PRO A 190 -2.76 -10.36 -6.40
C PRO A 190 -2.71 -9.13 -5.49
N PHE A 191 -1.53 -8.58 -5.19
CA PHE A 191 -1.39 -7.43 -4.28
C PHE A 191 -1.87 -6.12 -4.89
N ARG A 192 -1.68 -5.93 -6.20
CA ARG A 192 -2.19 -4.75 -6.93
C ARG A 192 -3.71 -4.61 -6.85
N GLU A 193 -4.39 -5.73 -6.65
CA GLU A 193 -5.84 -5.79 -6.52
C GLU A 193 -6.36 -5.41 -5.13
N LEU A 194 -5.49 -5.39 -4.12
CA LEU A 194 -5.87 -5.09 -2.74
C LEU A 194 -5.84 -3.59 -2.50
N ALA A 195 -6.98 -3.01 -2.12
CA ALA A 195 -7.10 -1.57 -1.97
C ALA A 195 -6.24 -1.06 -0.79
N GLY A 196 -5.49 0.03 -1.04
CA GLY A 196 -4.73 0.70 0.01
C GLY A 196 -3.45 -0.04 0.44
N VAL A 197 -2.97 -1.02 -0.33
CA VAL A 197 -1.70 -1.71 -0.05
C VAL A 197 -0.53 -0.90 -0.63
N HIS A 198 0.31 -0.35 0.23
CA HIS A 198 1.55 0.33 -0.16
C HIS A 198 2.63 -0.68 -0.51
N PHE A 199 2.84 -1.62 0.42
CA PHE A 199 3.82 -2.69 0.31
C PHE A 199 3.19 -3.98 0.82
N ALA A 200 3.57 -5.11 0.22
CA ALA A 200 3.21 -6.43 0.72
C ALA A 200 4.39 -7.38 0.57
N ARG A 201 4.50 -8.34 1.48
CA ARG A 201 5.47 -9.42 1.40
C ARG A 201 4.95 -10.73 1.93
N VAL A 202 5.38 -11.81 1.30
CA VAL A 202 5.13 -13.18 1.72
C VAL A 202 6.44 -13.94 1.79
N PHE A 203 6.69 -14.61 2.91
CA PHE A 203 7.85 -15.47 3.09
C PHE A 203 7.57 -16.60 4.07
N LEU A 204 8.46 -17.60 4.07
CA LEU A 204 8.47 -18.64 5.06
C LEU A 204 9.46 -18.31 6.16
N LEU A 205 8.96 -18.35 7.39
CA LEU A 205 9.80 -18.41 8.58
C LEU A 205 10.09 -19.89 8.87
N PRO A 206 11.37 -20.32 8.86
CA PRO A 206 11.74 -21.69 9.18
C PRO A 206 11.19 -22.15 10.54
N ALA A 207 11.01 -23.45 10.72
CA ALA A 207 10.59 -23.99 12.01
C ALA A 207 11.69 -23.83 13.08
N GLU A 208 11.30 -23.67 14.36
CA GLU A 208 12.26 -23.68 15.48
C GLU A 208 12.74 -25.09 15.84
N ASP A 209 11.92 -26.11 15.57
CA ASP A 209 12.13 -27.52 15.89
C ASP A 209 11.73 -28.36 14.66
N ASN A 210 11.48 -29.67 14.82
CA ASN A 210 10.87 -30.55 13.80
C ASN A 210 9.38 -30.23 13.48
N GLY A 211 8.96 -28.97 13.66
CA GLY A 211 7.61 -28.49 13.34
C GLY A 211 7.49 -28.00 11.89
N PRO A 212 6.26 -27.70 11.43
CA PRO A 212 6.09 -27.13 10.10
C PRO A 212 6.59 -25.67 10.06
N PRO A 213 7.04 -25.17 8.88
CA PRO A 213 7.36 -23.77 8.70
C PRO A 213 6.12 -22.89 8.91
N THR A 214 6.36 -21.60 9.13
CA THR A 214 5.28 -20.61 9.27
C THR A 214 5.25 -19.68 8.08
N LEU A 215 4.10 -19.58 7.42
CA LEU A 215 3.83 -18.56 6.41
C LEU A 215 3.62 -17.21 7.09
N MET A 216 4.39 -16.22 6.63
CA MET A 216 4.32 -14.84 7.08
C MET A 216 3.78 -13.98 5.95
N TYR A 217 2.68 -13.26 6.19
CA TYR A 217 2.18 -12.21 5.31
C TYR A 217 2.25 -10.87 6.03
N LEU A 218 3.03 -9.95 5.47
CA LEU A 218 3.26 -8.63 6.02
C LEU A 218 2.79 -7.60 4.97
N ALA A 219 1.95 -6.64 5.36
CA ALA A 219 1.53 -5.57 4.47
C ALA A 219 1.43 -4.23 5.18
N GLU A 220 1.72 -3.16 4.46
CA GLU A 220 1.57 -1.77 4.85
C GLU A 220 0.29 -1.27 4.19
N VAL A 221 -0.77 -1.11 4.98
CA VAL A 221 -2.13 -0.89 4.44
C VAL A 221 -2.78 0.36 5.01
N ASP A 222 -3.55 1.06 4.17
CA ASP A 222 -4.43 2.12 4.62
C ASP A 222 -5.58 1.57 5.49
N THR A 223 -5.96 2.30 6.53
CA THR A 223 -7.14 1.95 7.33
C THR A 223 -8.45 2.08 6.55
N PRO A 224 -9.46 1.25 6.83
CA PRO A 224 -9.53 0.26 7.92
C PRO A 224 -8.99 -1.12 7.53
N VAL A 225 -8.20 -1.74 8.41
CA VAL A 225 -7.64 -3.10 8.23
C VAL A 225 -8.70 -4.15 7.90
N GLY A 226 -9.93 -3.99 8.43
CA GLY A 226 -11.03 -4.92 8.14
C GLY A 226 -11.45 -4.96 6.67
N ALA A 227 -11.24 -3.88 5.90
CA ALA A 227 -11.45 -3.88 4.45
C ALA A 227 -10.39 -4.76 3.77
N HIS A 228 -9.11 -4.56 4.11
CA HIS A 228 -8.01 -5.36 3.60
C HIS A 228 -8.18 -6.87 3.88
N LEU A 229 -8.62 -7.25 5.09
CA LEU A 229 -8.87 -8.66 5.41
C LEU A 229 -9.99 -9.26 4.55
N ARG A 230 -11.03 -8.48 4.22
CA ARG A 230 -12.10 -8.93 3.32
C ARG A 230 -11.60 -9.09 1.90
N ASP A 231 -10.82 -8.15 1.40
CA ASP A 231 -10.24 -8.22 0.07
C ASP A 231 -9.32 -9.44 -0.06
N LEU A 232 -8.45 -9.66 0.92
CA LEU A 232 -7.57 -10.83 0.98
C LEU A 232 -8.35 -12.16 1.06
N ALA A 233 -9.46 -12.20 1.81
CA ALA A 233 -10.32 -13.38 1.92
C ALA A 233 -11.21 -13.64 0.68
N SER A 234 -11.36 -12.63 -0.17
CA SER A 234 -12.22 -12.64 -1.37
C SER A 234 -11.43 -12.68 -2.67
N ALA A 235 -10.10 -12.64 -2.59
CA ALA A 235 -9.22 -12.67 -3.74
C ALA A 235 -9.52 -13.94 -4.59
N PRO A 236 -9.61 -13.80 -5.92
CA PRO A 236 -9.84 -14.93 -6.81
C PRO A 236 -8.74 -15.98 -6.64
N ASN A 237 -9.05 -17.25 -6.95
CA ASN A 237 -8.10 -18.34 -6.80
C ASN A 237 -6.82 -18.07 -7.60
N ASP A 238 -5.76 -17.75 -6.89
CA ASP A 238 -4.42 -17.49 -7.38
C ASP A 238 -3.41 -18.09 -6.37
N SER A 239 -2.12 -17.93 -6.62
CA SER A 239 -1.00 -18.36 -5.79
C SER A 239 -1.12 -17.88 -4.32
N LEU A 240 -1.55 -16.65 -4.05
CA LEU A 240 -1.68 -16.12 -2.67
C LEU A 240 -2.80 -16.80 -1.86
N PRO A 241 -4.06 -16.86 -2.31
CA PRO A 241 -5.09 -17.66 -1.64
C PRO A 241 -4.71 -19.14 -1.52
N SER A 242 -4.02 -19.70 -2.52
CA SER A 242 -3.53 -21.08 -2.48
C SER A 242 -2.50 -21.30 -1.36
N LEU A 243 -1.57 -20.36 -1.16
CA LEU A 243 -0.63 -20.37 -0.04
C LEU A 243 -1.34 -20.30 1.31
N LEU A 244 -2.37 -19.46 1.44
CA LEU A 244 -3.16 -19.37 2.67
C LEU A 244 -3.93 -20.67 2.95
N ALA A 245 -4.43 -21.34 1.90
CA ALA A 245 -5.10 -22.64 2.03
C ALA A 245 -4.16 -23.77 2.50
N MET A 246 -2.84 -23.62 2.33
CA MET A 246 -1.85 -24.57 2.87
C MET A 246 -1.65 -24.44 4.38
N CYS A 247 -2.29 -23.46 5.03
CA CYS A 247 -2.11 -23.22 6.46
C CYS A 247 -3.11 -24.00 7.32
N GLU A 248 -2.70 -24.30 8.56
CA GLU A 248 -3.53 -24.97 9.58
C GLU A 248 -4.84 -24.21 9.79
N ASP A 249 -5.93 -24.94 10.01
CA ASP A 249 -7.31 -24.47 10.22
C ASP A 249 -7.87 -23.53 9.15
N HIS A 250 -7.24 -23.39 7.98
CA HIS A 250 -7.77 -22.53 6.92
C HIS A 250 -9.16 -23.06 6.48
N PRO A 251 -10.20 -22.21 6.45
CA PRO A 251 -11.56 -22.65 6.16
C PRO A 251 -11.76 -22.79 4.64
N ASP A 252 -11.22 -23.87 4.08
CA ASP A 252 -11.17 -24.14 2.64
C ASP A 252 -12.57 -24.12 2.00
N ASN A 253 -13.54 -24.76 2.66
CA ASN A 253 -14.95 -24.79 2.24
C ASN A 253 -15.83 -23.76 2.96
N GLY A 254 -15.22 -22.83 3.70
CA GLY A 254 -15.93 -21.82 4.49
C GLY A 254 -16.39 -20.61 3.67
N SER A 255 -17.24 -19.80 4.28
CA SER A 255 -17.63 -18.51 3.71
C SER A 255 -16.45 -17.52 3.72
N VAL A 256 -16.56 -16.42 2.96
CA VAL A 256 -15.61 -15.30 3.05
C VAL A 256 -15.49 -14.79 4.50
N GLN A 257 -16.58 -14.77 5.26
CA GLN A 257 -16.56 -14.33 6.65
C GLN A 257 -15.74 -15.28 7.55
N ASP A 258 -15.77 -16.59 7.28
CA ASP A 258 -14.96 -17.55 8.02
C ASP A 258 -13.47 -17.34 7.72
N ARG A 259 -13.10 -17.08 6.46
CA ARG A 259 -11.73 -16.70 6.08
C ARG A 259 -11.29 -15.39 6.71
N VAL A 260 -12.15 -14.37 6.75
CA VAL A 260 -11.86 -13.10 7.44
C VAL A 260 -11.62 -13.32 8.93
N ARG A 261 -12.45 -14.14 9.59
CA ARG A 261 -12.28 -14.49 11.00
C ARG A 261 -10.96 -15.23 11.23
N TRP A 262 -10.63 -16.17 10.36
CA TRP A 262 -9.39 -16.93 10.39
C TRP A 262 -8.15 -16.02 10.24
N LEU A 263 -8.16 -15.09 9.28
CA LEU A 263 -7.11 -14.09 9.08
C LEU A 263 -6.97 -13.19 10.31
N ALA A 264 -8.10 -12.71 10.85
CA ALA A 264 -8.13 -11.82 12.01
C ALA A 264 -7.53 -12.47 13.26
N GLN A 265 -7.81 -13.76 13.50
CA GLN A 265 -7.26 -14.54 14.62
C GLN A 265 -5.75 -14.80 14.50
N ARG A 266 -5.21 -14.77 13.28
CA ARG A 266 -3.79 -14.98 12.97
C ARG A 266 -2.97 -13.68 12.91
N ARG A 267 -3.60 -12.54 13.20
CA ARG A 267 -2.90 -11.26 13.30
C ARG A 267 -2.02 -11.24 14.54
N ILE A 268 -0.79 -10.79 14.34
CA ILE A 268 0.13 -10.50 15.45
C ILE A 268 0.57 -9.04 15.37
N PRO A 269 0.72 -8.34 16.51
CA PRO A 269 1.13 -6.95 16.51
C PRO A 269 2.63 -6.82 16.19
N ALA A 270 3.00 -5.70 15.55
CA ALA A 270 4.38 -5.25 15.57
C ALA A 270 4.73 -4.76 16.98
N ALA A 271 5.90 -5.14 17.48
CA ALA A 271 6.45 -4.62 18.73
C ALA A 271 6.89 -3.16 18.58
N SER A 272 7.31 -2.78 17.37
CA SER A 272 7.56 -1.41 16.95
C SER A 272 7.33 -1.30 15.45
N ALA A 273 6.78 -0.18 14.99
CA ALA A 273 6.64 0.13 13.57
C ALA A 273 7.07 1.57 13.29
N TYR A 274 7.78 1.75 12.18
CA TYR A 274 8.16 3.03 11.62
C TYR A 274 7.40 3.26 10.32
N VAL A 275 6.89 4.47 10.17
CA VAL A 275 6.23 4.98 8.97
C VAL A 275 6.88 6.31 8.64
N HIS A 276 7.44 6.44 7.44
CA HIS A 276 8.18 7.63 7.01
C HIS A 276 7.40 8.93 7.23
N HIS A 277 6.15 8.93 6.77
CA HIS A 277 5.23 10.03 7.00
C HIS A 277 3.81 9.50 7.20
N VAL A 278 3.31 9.63 8.43
CA VAL A 278 1.97 9.15 8.80
C VAL A 278 0.90 10.02 8.10
N GLY A 279 -0.15 9.39 7.60
CA GLY A 279 -1.32 10.06 7.02
C GLY A 279 -1.22 10.36 5.53
N ARG A 280 -0.28 9.72 4.82
CA ARG A 280 -0.22 9.71 3.36
C ARG A 280 -0.79 8.41 2.82
N SER A 281 -2.05 8.44 2.43
CA SER A 281 -2.69 7.28 1.80
C SER A 281 -2.06 6.92 0.47
N LEU A 282 -2.25 5.69 0.02
CA LEU A 282 -1.77 5.23 -1.28
C LEU A 282 -2.29 6.11 -2.42
N ALA A 283 -3.59 6.41 -2.40
CA ALA A 283 -4.23 7.26 -3.40
C ALA A 283 -3.58 8.65 -3.44
N ARG A 284 -3.31 9.25 -2.28
CA ARG A 284 -2.66 10.56 -2.20
C ARG A 284 -1.26 10.52 -2.80
N ILE A 285 -0.45 9.50 -2.49
CA ILE A 285 0.91 9.37 -3.03
C ILE A 285 0.88 9.31 -4.57
N GLN A 286 0.00 8.48 -5.13
CA GLN A 286 -0.14 8.31 -6.57
C GLN A 286 -0.69 9.57 -7.25
N ASP A 287 -1.66 10.24 -6.63
CA ASP A 287 -2.24 11.48 -7.17
C ASP A 287 -1.25 12.64 -7.11
N GLU A 288 -0.43 12.76 -6.05
CA GLU A 288 0.62 13.78 -5.93
C GLU A 288 1.78 13.52 -6.92
N ALA A 289 2.12 12.27 -7.21
CA ALA A 289 3.09 11.94 -8.26
C ALA A 289 2.58 12.33 -9.65
N ARG A 290 1.33 11.99 -9.97
CA ARG A 290 0.69 12.37 -11.24
C ARG A 290 0.54 13.88 -11.37
N LEU A 291 0.25 14.58 -10.28
CA LEU A 291 0.21 16.04 -10.26
C LEU A 291 1.55 16.65 -10.66
N ARG A 292 2.65 16.13 -10.10
CA ARG A 292 4.01 16.56 -10.46
C ARG A 292 4.27 16.37 -11.95
N GLU A 293 4.05 15.18 -12.49
CA GLU A 293 4.23 14.89 -13.93
C GLU A 293 3.48 15.89 -14.80
N ARG A 294 2.21 16.19 -14.47
CA ARG A 294 1.41 17.16 -15.24
C ARG A 294 1.89 18.61 -15.13
N ILE A 295 2.50 18.97 -14.00
CA ILE A 295 3.10 20.30 -13.83
C ILE A 295 4.40 20.39 -14.62
N GLU A 296 5.23 19.35 -14.58
CA GLU A 296 6.46 19.25 -15.36
C GLU A 296 6.15 19.34 -16.86
N ASP A 297 5.19 18.54 -17.37
CA ASP A 297 4.73 18.62 -18.77
C ASP A 297 4.32 20.05 -19.17
N PHE A 298 3.56 20.73 -18.30
CA PHE A 298 3.11 22.11 -18.54
C PHE A 298 4.26 23.12 -18.56
N LEU A 299 5.25 22.94 -17.69
CA LEU A 299 6.43 23.78 -17.63
C LEU A 299 7.33 23.54 -18.85
N ASP A 300 7.49 22.30 -19.29
CA ASP A 300 8.32 21.92 -20.43
C ASP A 300 7.73 22.42 -21.78
N GLU A 301 6.40 22.49 -21.90
CA GLU A 301 5.72 23.03 -23.09
C GLU A 301 5.72 24.57 -23.16
N GLY A 302 5.95 25.27 -22.05
CA GLY A 302 5.87 26.72 -21.95
C GLY A 302 7.18 27.46 -22.24
N ASP A 303 7.08 28.69 -22.75
CA ASP A 303 8.22 29.63 -22.78
C ASP A 303 8.16 30.55 -21.56
N TRP A 304 9.16 30.40 -20.69
CA TRP A 304 9.29 31.14 -19.43
C TRP A 304 10.43 32.17 -19.47
N SER A 305 11.01 32.42 -20.65
CA SER A 305 12.11 33.38 -20.81
C SER A 305 11.63 34.80 -20.52
N GLY A 306 11.96 35.29 -19.31
CA GLY A 306 11.57 36.62 -18.84
C GLY A 306 10.46 36.64 -17.79
N ALA A 307 9.87 35.49 -17.45
CA ALA A 307 8.94 35.37 -16.33
C ALA A 307 9.70 35.34 -14.98
N ASP A 308 9.20 36.04 -13.97
CA ASP A 308 9.71 35.91 -12.60
C ASP A 308 9.15 34.64 -11.91
N GLU A 309 9.73 34.24 -10.78
CA GLU A 309 9.33 32.99 -10.10
C GLU A 309 7.89 33.02 -9.60
N ARG A 310 7.33 34.20 -9.33
CA ARG A 310 5.92 34.35 -8.91
C ARG A 310 4.99 34.21 -10.10
N GLU A 311 5.39 34.72 -11.25
CA GLU A 311 4.63 34.58 -12.50
C GLU A 311 4.53 33.12 -12.92
N VAL A 312 5.64 32.37 -12.88
CA VAL A 312 5.65 30.93 -13.15
C VAL A 312 4.77 30.19 -12.12
N HIS A 313 4.92 30.48 -10.82
CA HIS A 313 4.09 29.85 -9.78
C HIS A 313 2.59 30.12 -9.95
N ARG A 314 2.20 31.36 -10.27
CA ARG A 314 0.80 31.71 -10.55
C ARG A 314 0.29 31.03 -11.81
N ALA A 315 1.11 30.91 -12.85
CA ALA A 315 0.76 30.19 -14.07
C ALA A 315 0.49 28.71 -13.78
N VAL A 316 1.34 28.05 -12.99
CA VAL A 316 1.10 26.66 -12.55
C VAL A 316 -0.18 26.55 -11.73
N ARG A 317 -0.42 27.46 -10.78
CA ARG A 317 -1.68 27.47 -10.01
C ARG A 317 -2.90 27.65 -10.90
N ALA A 318 -2.83 28.53 -11.90
CA ALA A 318 -3.90 28.74 -12.87
C ALA A 318 -4.13 27.49 -13.75
N PHE A 319 -3.06 26.83 -14.20
CA PHE A 319 -3.12 25.56 -14.92
C PHE A 319 -3.83 24.47 -14.10
N VAL A 320 -3.42 24.29 -12.84
CA VAL A 320 -4.03 23.33 -11.91
C VAL A 320 -5.50 23.70 -11.63
N ALA A 321 -5.82 24.99 -11.46
CA ALA A 321 -7.18 25.45 -11.22
C ALA A 321 -8.10 25.24 -12.44
N GLY A 322 -7.56 25.39 -13.65
CA GLY A 322 -8.30 25.23 -14.90
C GLY A 322 -8.64 23.79 -15.26
N ARG A 323 -8.02 22.81 -14.59
CA ARG A 323 -8.17 21.38 -14.85
C ARG A 323 -8.95 20.67 -13.74
N PRO A 324 -10.19 20.21 -13.99
CA PRO A 324 -11.01 19.55 -12.97
C PRO A 324 -10.30 18.38 -12.27
N GLU A 325 -9.49 17.62 -13.00
CA GLU A 325 -8.71 16.48 -12.56
C GLU A 325 -7.52 16.83 -11.64
N LEU A 326 -7.07 18.09 -11.62
CA LEU A 326 -5.97 18.57 -10.78
C LEU A 326 -6.43 19.52 -9.67
N SER A 327 -7.62 20.13 -9.81
CA SER A 327 -8.15 21.15 -8.88
C SER A 327 -8.22 20.72 -7.40
N TRP A 328 -8.25 19.41 -7.12
CA TRP A 328 -8.16 18.86 -5.76
C TRP A 328 -6.86 19.25 -5.05
N ALA A 329 -5.77 19.46 -5.80
CA ALA A 329 -4.44 19.77 -5.27
C ALA A 329 -4.37 21.15 -4.61
N LEU A 330 -5.26 22.08 -5.00
CA LEU A 330 -5.35 23.42 -4.41
C LEU A 330 -5.91 23.40 -2.99
N ARG A 331 -6.55 22.31 -2.58
CA ARG A 331 -7.09 22.15 -1.23
C ARG A 331 -6.01 21.56 -0.31
N PRO A 332 -5.83 22.14 0.89
CA PRO A 332 -4.90 21.60 1.86
C PRO A 332 -5.26 20.14 2.21
N PRO A 333 -4.26 19.29 2.48
CA PRO A 333 -4.51 17.89 2.83
C PRO A 333 -5.33 17.76 4.11
N GLU A 334 -6.19 16.74 4.15
CA GLU A 334 -7.00 16.45 5.33
C GLU A 334 -6.12 16.03 6.52
N ALA A 335 -6.40 16.61 7.68
CA ALA A 335 -5.71 16.25 8.91
C ALA A 335 -6.27 14.95 9.52
N PRO A 336 -5.45 14.16 10.25
CA PRO A 336 -5.94 13.03 11.03
C PRO A 336 -7.03 13.46 12.02
N SER A 337 -7.95 12.56 12.38
CA SER A 337 -9.07 12.92 13.29
C SER A 337 -8.64 13.54 14.62
N ALA A 338 -9.50 14.38 15.19
CA ALA A 338 -9.27 14.98 16.50
C ALA A 338 -9.06 13.93 17.60
N ALA A 339 -9.81 12.82 17.57
CA ALA A 339 -9.66 11.71 18.52
C ALA A 339 -8.28 11.04 18.42
N PHE A 340 -7.78 10.84 17.20
CA PHE A 340 -6.42 10.35 16.97
C PHE A 340 -5.40 11.34 17.56
N ARG A 341 -5.48 12.63 17.21
CA ARG A 341 -4.57 13.66 17.72
C ARG A 341 -4.57 13.74 19.25
N ALA A 342 -5.74 13.64 19.89
CA ALA A 342 -5.86 13.65 21.34
C ALA A 342 -5.20 12.41 21.98
N ARG A 343 -5.47 11.21 21.44
CA ARG A 343 -4.82 9.97 21.88
C ARG A 343 -3.29 10.04 21.76
N GLU A 344 -2.79 10.57 20.64
CA GLU A 344 -1.36 10.78 20.42
C GLU A 344 -0.76 11.76 21.43
N ALA A 345 -1.45 12.87 21.71
CA ALA A 345 -1.01 13.87 22.68
C ALA A 345 -0.93 13.30 24.10
N VAL A 346 -1.94 12.54 24.54
CA VAL A 346 -1.91 11.87 25.85
C VAL A 346 -0.75 10.88 25.93
N HIS A 347 -0.57 10.04 24.91
CA HIS A 347 0.53 9.06 24.88
C HIS A 347 1.91 9.73 24.96
N ARG A 348 2.08 10.88 24.30
CA ARG A 348 3.32 11.67 24.31
C ARG A 348 3.69 12.20 25.70
N VAL A 349 2.71 12.40 26.58
CA VAL A 349 2.95 12.92 27.94
C VAL A 349 3.08 11.80 28.96
N VAL A 350 2.20 10.80 28.90
CA VAL A 350 2.13 9.74 29.93
C VAL A 350 3.38 8.86 29.92
N VAL A 351 3.90 8.51 28.75
CA VAL A 351 5.05 7.58 28.66
C VAL A 351 6.33 8.19 29.25
N PRO A 352 6.76 9.42 28.89
CA PRO A 352 7.92 10.04 29.53
C PRO A 352 7.75 10.25 31.04
N ALA A 353 6.54 10.52 31.52
CA ALA A 353 6.26 10.70 32.93
C ALA A 353 6.52 9.43 33.78
N ALA A 354 6.48 8.24 33.17
CA ALA A 354 6.80 6.99 33.84
C ALA A 354 8.31 6.68 33.91
N VAL A 355 9.15 7.33 33.09
CA VAL A 355 10.60 7.06 33.01
C VAL A 355 11.35 7.28 34.33
N PRO A 356 11.08 8.35 35.12
CA PRO A 356 11.75 8.57 36.41
C PRO A 356 11.62 7.38 37.38
N LEU A 357 10.53 6.62 37.31
CA LEU A 357 10.30 5.44 38.15
C LEU A 357 11.28 4.30 37.84
N LEU A 358 11.86 4.29 36.64
CA LEU A 358 12.80 3.26 36.18
C LEU A 358 14.27 3.64 36.41
N LEU A 359 14.57 4.93 36.61
CA LEU A 359 15.95 5.44 36.75
C LEU A 359 16.75 4.72 37.85
N PRO A 360 16.21 4.42 39.04
CA PRO A 360 16.96 3.72 40.09
C PRO A 360 17.39 2.30 39.70
N ALA A 361 16.66 1.63 38.81
CA ALA A 361 16.98 0.28 38.34
C ALA A 361 18.06 0.26 37.26
N LEU A 362 18.32 1.40 36.59
CA LEU A 362 19.24 1.47 35.44
C LEU A 362 20.67 1.05 35.75
N PRO A 363 21.32 1.45 36.86
CA PRO A 363 22.70 1.04 37.14
C PRO A 363 22.83 -0.48 37.31
N VAL A 364 21.88 -1.10 38.03
CA VAL A 364 21.85 -2.55 38.24
C VAL A 364 21.63 -3.27 36.92
N TRP A 365 20.64 -2.81 36.13
CA TRP A 365 20.36 -3.36 34.80
C TRP A 365 21.57 -3.24 33.87
N ALA A 366 22.23 -2.07 33.82
CA ALA A 366 23.41 -1.85 32.99
C ALA A 366 24.56 -2.79 33.38
N LEU A 367 24.81 -3.00 34.68
CA LEU A 367 25.82 -3.96 35.15
C LEU A 367 25.47 -5.40 34.78
N LEU A 368 24.20 -5.81 34.89
CA LEU A 368 23.75 -7.14 34.48
C LEU A 368 23.94 -7.35 32.98
N ILE A 369 23.57 -6.36 32.16
CA ILE A 369 23.78 -6.38 30.73
C ILE A 369 25.26 -6.47 30.39
N ARG A 370 26.12 -5.65 31.01
CA ARG A 370 27.56 -5.69 30.77
C ARG A 370 28.17 -7.07 31.08
N ARG A 371 27.68 -7.74 32.13
CA ARG A 371 28.08 -9.11 32.49
C ARG A 371 27.60 -10.13 31.44
N LEU A 372 26.40 -9.96 30.89
CA LEU A 372 25.87 -10.84 29.84
C LEU A 372 26.63 -10.64 28.53
N GLU A 373 26.91 -9.39 28.12
CA GLU A 373 27.70 -9.07 26.93
C GLU A 373 29.11 -9.68 26.99
N ALA A 374 29.74 -9.71 28.17
CA ALA A 374 31.05 -10.34 28.36
C ALA A 374 31.07 -11.85 28.08
N ARG A 375 29.89 -12.49 28.03
CA ARG A 375 29.72 -13.93 27.77
C ARG A 375 29.12 -14.21 26.40
N ASP A 376 28.77 -13.16 25.64
CA ASP A 376 28.22 -13.34 24.31
C ASP A 376 29.32 -13.84 23.37
N THR A 377 28.99 -14.83 22.56
CA THR A 377 29.85 -15.31 21.48
C THR A 377 29.27 -14.86 20.15
N PRO A 378 29.96 -13.99 19.40
CA PRO A 378 29.56 -13.64 18.04
C PRO A 378 29.59 -14.87 17.14
N GLU A 379 28.67 -14.93 16.19
CA GLU A 379 28.73 -15.90 15.11
C GLU A 379 29.87 -15.53 14.16
N ILE A 380 30.68 -16.51 13.78
CA ILE A 380 31.80 -16.33 12.87
C ILE A 380 31.53 -17.25 11.68
N GLY A 381 31.11 -16.67 10.57
CA GLY A 381 30.78 -17.42 9.37
C GLY A 381 30.26 -16.51 8.26
N ARG A 382 30.63 -16.84 7.03
CA ARG A 382 30.06 -16.21 5.84
C ARG A 382 29.03 -17.12 5.22
N VAL A 383 28.00 -16.50 4.67
CA VAL A 383 27.01 -17.20 3.85
C VAL A 383 27.69 -17.81 2.64
N SER A 384 27.25 -19.01 2.23
CA SER A 384 27.82 -19.67 1.05
C SER A 384 27.60 -18.82 -0.22
N PRO A 385 28.47 -18.93 -1.24
CA PRO A 385 28.30 -18.20 -2.49
C PRO A 385 26.94 -18.46 -3.17
N GLU A 386 26.42 -19.68 -3.09
CA GLU A 386 25.14 -20.07 -3.68
C GLU A 386 23.98 -19.38 -2.98
N ARG A 387 24.00 -19.36 -1.64
CA ARG A 387 22.97 -18.68 -0.85
C ARG A 387 23.05 -17.17 -1.02
N LEU A 388 24.25 -16.61 -1.11
CA LEU A 388 24.42 -15.19 -1.41
C LEU A 388 23.83 -14.85 -2.79
N ALA A 389 24.11 -15.66 -3.81
CA ALA A 389 23.54 -15.48 -5.14
C ALA A 389 22.00 -15.56 -5.15
N GLU A 390 21.40 -16.43 -4.33
CA GLU A 390 19.94 -16.50 -4.17
C GLU A 390 19.35 -15.23 -3.53
N LEU A 391 20.03 -14.66 -2.53
CA LEU A 391 19.59 -13.44 -1.85
C LEU A 391 19.69 -12.22 -2.79
N THR A 392 20.82 -12.08 -3.49
CA THR A 392 21.09 -10.96 -4.39
C THR A 392 20.12 -10.90 -5.58
N GLN A 393 19.52 -12.03 -6.01
CA GLN A 393 18.48 -12.02 -7.04
C GLN A 393 17.21 -11.24 -6.64
N GLN A 394 17.03 -10.95 -5.34
CA GLN A 394 15.84 -10.27 -4.80
C GLN A 394 16.18 -8.87 -4.26
N GLU A 395 17.40 -8.42 -4.52
CA GLU A 395 17.93 -7.12 -4.08
C GLU A 395 17.99 -6.16 -5.26
N ASP A 396 17.93 -4.87 -4.94
CA ASP A 396 18.22 -3.78 -5.86
C ASP A 396 17.41 -3.83 -7.17
N LEU A 397 16.14 -4.24 -7.05
CA LEU A 397 15.21 -4.48 -8.16
C LEU A 397 14.64 -3.19 -8.76
N SER A 398 14.55 -2.12 -7.96
CA SER A 398 13.99 -0.83 -8.37
C SER A 398 14.50 0.28 -7.44
N THR A 399 13.95 1.49 -7.55
CA THR A 399 14.22 2.60 -6.61
C THR A 399 13.98 2.17 -5.17
N GLN A 400 12.94 1.37 -4.94
CA GLN A 400 12.60 0.81 -3.64
C GLN A 400 12.92 -0.68 -3.55
N ASN A 401 13.38 -1.13 -2.38
CA ASN A 401 13.77 -2.50 -2.12
C ASN A 401 13.30 -3.02 -0.75
N PRO A 402 13.03 -4.33 -0.63
CA PRO A 402 12.71 -4.96 0.65
C PRO A 402 13.95 -5.47 1.37
N PHE A 403 13.92 -5.44 2.69
CA PHE A 403 14.81 -6.25 3.51
C PHE A 403 14.00 -7.01 4.56
N THR A 404 14.28 -8.31 4.73
CA THR A 404 13.64 -9.17 5.73
C THR A 404 14.70 -10.02 6.41
N ALA A 405 14.72 -10.01 7.74
CA ALA A 405 15.59 -10.87 8.52
C ALA A 405 14.85 -11.45 9.73
N ALA A 406 15.29 -12.60 10.20
CA ALA A 406 14.79 -13.19 11.44
C ALA A 406 15.95 -13.71 12.28
N GLY A 407 15.88 -13.49 13.59
CA GLY A 407 16.88 -13.97 14.53
C GLY A 407 16.28 -14.52 15.81
N THR A 408 17.03 -15.39 16.47
CA THR A 408 16.68 -15.96 17.77
C THR A 408 17.09 -14.99 18.88
N VAL A 409 16.18 -14.74 19.82
CA VAL A 409 16.42 -13.89 20.98
C VAL A 409 17.21 -14.70 22.03
N LYS A 410 18.29 -14.10 22.55
CA LYS A 410 19.09 -14.67 23.63
C LYS A 410 18.20 -14.99 24.85
N PRO A 411 18.36 -16.17 25.46
CA PRO A 411 17.52 -16.59 26.57
C PRO A 411 17.78 -15.76 27.84
N GLY A 412 16.82 -15.78 28.76
CA GLY A 412 16.94 -15.18 30.09
C GLY A 412 16.09 -13.92 30.27
N LEU A 413 15.66 -13.70 31.52
CA LEU A 413 14.73 -12.63 31.88
C LEU A 413 15.29 -11.23 31.56
N VAL A 414 16.57 -11.00 31.85
CA VAL A 414 17.22 -9.69 31.62
C VAL A 414 17.19 -9.31 30.14
N ARG A 415 17.54 -10.24 29.22
CA ARG A 415 17.50 -10.00 27.76
C ARG A 415 16.07 -9.80 27.26
N ALA A 416 15.14 -10.63 27.72
CA ALA A 416 13.73 -10.52 27.34
C ALA A 416 13.10 -9.19 27.78
N VAL A 417 13.35 -8.75 29.01
CA VAL A 417 12.89 -7.45 29.51
C VAL A 417 13.57 -6.32 28.75
N THR A 418 14.89 -6.41 28.54
CA THR A 418 15.67 -5.41 27.81
C THR A 418 15.13 -5.18 26.41
N LEU A 419 14.99 -6.24 25.61
CA LEU A 419 14.50 -6.13 24.24
C LEU A 419 13.08 -5.55 24.19
N ARG A 420 12.19 -5.97 25.11
CA ARG A 420 10.82 -5.41 25.18
C ARG A 420 10.83 -3.93 25.52
N THR A 421 11.65 -3.51 26.48
CA THR A 421 11.78 -2.10 26.88
C THR A 421 12.37 -1.25 25.76
N VAL A 422 13.41 -1.76 25.07
CA VAL A 422 14.03 -1.07 23.92
C VAL A 422 13.02 -0.92 22.78
N LEU A 423 12.32 -1.99 22.40
CA LEU A 423 11.33 -1.92 21.31
C LEU A 423 10.12 -1.04 21.67
N PHE A 424 9.68 -1.04 22.93
CA PHE A 424 8.67 -0.11 23.41
C PHE A 424 9.13 1.36 23.30
N GLY A 425 10.37 1.65 23.71
CA GLY A 425 10.97 2.98 23.54
C GLY A 425 11.08 3.35 22.06
N LEU A 426 11.54 2.44 21.22
CA LEU A 426 11.67 2.63 19.78
C LEU A 426 10.31 2.93 19.13
N ASP A 427 9.25 2.20 19.48
CA ASP A 427 7.88 2.47 19.02
C ASP A 427 7.43 3.88 19.41
N TYR A 428 7.70 4.30 20.66
CA TYR A 428 7.42 5.66 21.11
C TYR A 428 8.15 6.71 20.26
N PHE A 429 9.46 6.55 20.02
CA PHE A 429 10.24 7.49 19.20
C PHE A 429 9.77 7.50 17.74
N ASN A 430 9.50 6.34 17.15
CA ASN A 430 8.99 6.22 15.79
C ASN A 430 7.67 6.97 15.62
N ARG A 431 6.77 6.86 16.61
CA ARG A 431 5.46 7.48 16.61
C ARG A 431 5.48 9.00 16.86
N HIS A 432 6.36 9.48 17.74
CA HIS A 432 6.32 10.87 18.22
C HIS A 432 7.43 11.78 17.70
N VAL A 433 8.58 11.21 17.32
CA VAL A 433 9.77 11.96 16.92
C VAL A 433 10.06 11.77 15.43
N TYR A 434 9.97 10.53 14.93
CA TYR A 434 10.40 10.19 13.57
C TYR A 434 9.26 10.09 12.53
N ALA A 435 8.01 10.34 12.93
CA ALA A 435 6.84 10.22 12.06
C ALA A 435 6.69 11.32 10.97
N ARG A 436 7.74 12.12 10.72
CA ARG A 436 7.72 13.31 9.83
C ARG A 436 8.97 13.40 8.95
N GLY A 437 9.23 12.37 8.14
CA GLY A 437 10.19 12.45 7.04
C GLY A 437 11.61 11.95 7.34
N GLY A 438 11.81 11.16 8.40
CA GLY A 438 13.09 10.49 8.60
C GLY A 438 13.29 9.83 9.97
N LEU A 439 14.12 8.78 9.97
CA LEU A 439 14.54 8.03 11.14
C LEU A 439 15.96 8.45 11.53
N ALA A 440 16.08 9.31 12.54
CA ALA A 440 17.38 9.82 13.03
C ALA A 440 18.33 10.30 11.90
N GLY A 441 17.79 11.02 10.92
CA GLY A 441 18.55 11.57 9.77
C GLY A 441 18.61 10.67 8.53
N VAL A 442 18.14 9.43 8.62
CA VAL A 442 17.93 8.55 7.46
C VAL A 442 16.58 8.87 6.81
N ARG A 443 16.57 9.20 5.52
CA ARG A 443 15.37 9.60 4.77
C ARG A 443 14.97 8.61 3.66
N THR A 444 15.70 7.51 3.54
CA THR A 444 15.53 6.47 2.52
C THR A 444 14.55 5.38 2.96
N ILE A 445 14.15 5.33 4.24
CA ILE A 445 13.25 4.30 4.76
C ILE A 445 11.80 4.74 4.57
N HIS A 446 10.99 3.92 3.92
CA HIS A 446 9.54 4.10 3.83
C HIS A 446 8.82 3.54 5.06
N PHE A 447 9.13 2.28 5.38
CA PHE A 447 8.55 1.56 6.50
C PHE A 447 9.56 0.60 7.11
N ALA A 448 9.49 0.40 8.42
CA ALA A 448 10.21 -0.66 9.10
C ALA A 448 9.37 -1.23 10.24
N ARG A 449 9.54 -2.50 10.57
CA ARG A 449 8.81 -3.13 11.67
C ARG A 449 9.62 -4.25 12.33
N TRP A 450 9.35 -4.42 13.61
CA TRP A 450 9.86 -5.49 14.45
C TRP A 450 8.70 -6.32 14.97
N VAL A 451 8.71 -7.63 14.73
CA VAL A 451 7.61 -8.52 15.09
C VAL A 451 8.13 -9.68 15.93
N TYR A 452 7.61 -9.80 17.15
CA TYR A 452 7.85 -11.00 17.95
C TYR A 452 7.09 -12.19 17.38
N VAL A 453 7.78 -13.31 17.25
CA VAL A 453 7.18 -14.61 16.93
C VAL A 453 7.60 -15.64 17.96
N ASP A 454 6.87 -16.76 18.00
CA ASP A 454 7.11 -17.87 18.93
C ASP A 454 7.22 -17.46 20.40
N ARG A 455 6.21 -16.72 20.87
CA ARG A 455 6.14 -16.21 22.26
C ARG A 455 7.35 -15.35 22.66
N GLY A 456 7.97 -14.69 21.68
CA GLY A 456 9.10 -13.80 21.88
C GLY A 456 10.46 -14.48 21.85
N ARG A 457 10.54 -15.76 21.46
CA ARG A 457 11.82 -16.46 21.24
C ARG A 457 12.54 -15.99 19.97
N ARG A 458 11.80 -15.46 19.00
CA ARG A 458 12.36 -14.93 17.75
C ARG A 458 11.82 -13.55 17.45
N LEU A 459 12.64 -12.77 16.74
CA LEU A 459 12.31 -11.45 16.26
C LEU A 459 12.46 -11.41 14.75
N VAL A 460 11.41 -10.98 14.06
CA VAL A 460 11.45 -10.68 12.63
C VAL A 460 11.61 -9.18 12.46
N PHE A 461 12.58 -8.78 11.65
CA PHE A 461 12.74 -7.42 11.17
C PHE A 461 12.39 -7.35 9.68
N ALA A 462 11.65 -6.31 9.30
CA ALA A 462 11.21 -6.10 7.93
C ALA A 462 11.23 -4.60 7.63
N SER A 463 11.89 -4.19 6.53
CA SER A 463 11.93 -2.80 6.07
C SER A 463 11.71 -2.68 4.57
N ASN A 464 11.21 -1.52 4.14
CA ASN A 464 11.14 -1.07 2.74
C ASN A 464 11.93 0.23 2.65
N TYR A 465 12.92 0.29 1.77
CA TYR A 465 13.90 1.38 1.70
C TYR A 465 14.25 1.75 0.25
N ASP A 466 14.88 2.91 0.06
CA ASP A 466 15.36 3.39 -1.23
C ASP A 466 16.82 2.98 -1.49
N GLY A 467 17.16 2.76 -2.76
CA GLY A 467 18.53 2.49 -3.20
C GLY A 467 18.98 1.06 -2.95
N SER A 468 20.30 0.84 -2.99
CA SER A 468 20.87 -0.50 -2.86
C SER A 468 20.90 -1.00 -1.42
N LEU A 469 20.92 -2.32 -1.23
CA LEU A 469 21.10 -2.92 0.08
C LEU A 469 22.42 -2.45 0.74
N GLU A 470 23.48 -2.30 -0.04
CA GLU A 470 24.77 -1.84 0.48
C GLU A 470 24.67 -0.42 1.05
N SER A 471 24.14 0.54 0.26
CA SER A 471 23.94 1.91 0.75
C SER A 471 23.00 1.97 1.95
N TYR A 472 21.97 1.12 1.97
CA TYR A 472 21.06 1.00 3.10
C TYR A 472 21.77 0.49 4.37
N MET A 473 22.65 -0.50 4.24
CA MET A 473 23.45 -1.02 5.36
C MET A 473 24.47 0.01 5.87
N ASP A 474 25.10 0.77 4.98
CA ASP A 474 26.05 1.81 5.37
C ASP A 474 25.36 2.93 6.16
N GLU A 475 24.18 3.38 5.73
CA GLU A 475 23.39 4.35 6.51
C GLU A 475 23.01 3.82 7.90
N PHE A 476 22.75 2.52 8.00
CA PHE A 476 22.44 1.83 9.24
C PHE A 476 23.64 1.82 10.20
N ILE A 477 24.82 1.51 9.68
CA ILE A 477 26.06 1.48 10.46
C ILE A 477 26.45 2.90 10.91
N ASP A 478 26.43 3.86 9.99
CA ASP A 478 26.92 5.21 10.26
C ASP A 478 26.00 6.01 11.18
N LYS A 479 24.69 5.96 10.93
CA LYS A 479 23.71 6.83 11.61
C LYS A 479 22.93 6.10 12.69
N LEU A 480 22.71 4.79 12.55
CA LEU A 480 21.78 4.02 13.40
C LEU A 480 22.46 2.96 14.28
N ALA A 481 23.78 2.78 14.22
CA ALA A 481 24.47 1.73 15.00
C ALA A 481 24.08 1.66 16.48
N PRO A 482 23.96 2.76 17.25
CA PRO A 482 23.50 2.68 18.63
C PRO A 482 22.11 2.06 18.79
N GLY A 483 21.17 2.39 17.89
CA GLY A 483 19.82 1.84 17.87
C GLY A 483 19.79 0.38 17.42
N LEU A 484 20.59 0.03 16.42
CA LEU A 484 20.76 -1.36 15.97
C LEU A 484 21.32 -2.23 17.09
N ASN A 485 22.39 -1.77 17.74
CA ASN A 485 23.00 -2.47 18.85
C ASN A 485 21.99 -2.65 20.00
N ALA A 486 21.20 -1.63 20.33
CA ALA A 486 20.22 -1.72 21.41
C ALA A 486 19.16 -2.81 21.18
N VAL A 487 18.74 -3.02 19.93
CA VAL A 487 17.78 -4.07 19.56
C VAL A 487 18.49 -5.41 19.34
N PHE A 488 19.40 -5.46 18.37
CA PHE A 488 19.91 -6.71 17.81
C PHE A 488 21.03 -7.36 18.63
N SER A 489 21.67 -6.67 19.57
CA SER A 489 22.58 -7.32 20.54
C SER A 489 21.87 -8.33 21.45
N ASN A 490 20.53 -8.29 21.51
CA ASN A 490 19.73 -9.31 22.17
C ASN A 490 19.49 -10.55 21.30
N GLY A 491 19.94 -10.55 20.04
CA GLY A 491 19.95 -11.69 19.14
C GLY A 491 21.15 -12.60 19.37
N VAL A 492 20.96 -13.90 19.24
CA VAL A 492 22.04 -14.90 19.28
C VAL A 492 23.00 -14.64 18.11
N GLY A 493 24.31 -14.73 18.36
CA GLY A 493 25.34 -14.56 17.33
C GLY A 493 25.68 -13.12 16.93
N TYR A 494 24.94 -12.11 17.42
CA TYR A 494 25.19 -10.71 17.05
C TYR A 494 26.61 -10.24 17.43
N PRO A 495 27.26 -9.37 16.62
CA PRO A 495 28.59 -8.83 16.92
C PRO A 495 28.69 -8.23 18.34
N ALA A 496 29.88 -8.35 18.94
CA ALA A 496 30.06 -8.01 20.35
C ALA A 496 29.77 -6.53 20.65
N THR A 497 28.89 -6.29 21.64
CA THR A 497 28.54 -4.93 22.08
C THR A 497 29.10 -4.59 23.45
N ARG A 498 29.12 -3.29 23.76
CA ARG A 498 29.42 -2.75 25.08
C ARG A 498 28.32 -1.78 25.49
N TRP A 499 27.69 -2.06 26.62
CA TRP A 499 26.60 -1.27 27.20
C TRP A 499 25.44 -1.07 26.21
N LEU A 500 25.14 -2.08 25.38
CA LEU A 500 24.11 -2.11 24.33
C LEU A 500 24.28 -1.15 23.16
N VAL A 501 25.19 -0.18 23.22
CA VAL A 501 25.27 0.88 22.20
C VAL A 501 26.63 0.95 21.52
N GLY A 502 27.71 0.56 22.20
CA GLY A 502 29.07 0.57 21.65
C GLY A 502 29.44 -0.74 20.96
N GLY A 503 30.34 -0.68 19.96
CA GLY A 503 30.76 -1.85 19.19
C GLY A 503 29.67 -2.32 18.23
N GLY A 504 29.42 -3.63 18.20
CA GLY A 504 28.33 -4.25 17.45
C GLY A 504 28.39 -3.93 15.95
N ALA A 505 27.34 -3.27 15.44
CA ALA A 505 27.22 -2.84 14.05
C ALA A 505 28.42 -2.03 13.50
N ARG A 506 29.22 -1.41 14.37
CA ARG A 506 30.44 -0.68 13.94
C ARG A 506 31.57 -1.58 13.47
N ASP A 507 31.53 -2.86 13.83
CA ASP A 507 32.29 -3.88 13.11
C ASP A 507 31.51 -4.25 11.85
N GLU A 508 31.70 -3.43 10.82
CA GLU A 508 30.92 -3.46 9.58
C GLU A 508 30.92 -4.86 8.93
N GLN A 509 32.10 -5.48 8.82
CA GLN A 509 32.23 -6.79 8.20
C GLN A 509 31.47 -7.86 9.01
N ALA A 510 31.66 -7.91 10.33
CA ALA A 510 30.97 -8.87 11.17
C ALA A 510 29.45 -8.65 11.17
N PHE A 511 29.01 -7.38 11.12
CA PHE A 511 27.59 -7.04 11.06
C PHE A 511 26.97 -7.41 9.71
N LYS A 512 27.63 -7.09 8.59
CA LYS A 512 27.15 -7.47 7.25
C LYS A 512 27.11 -8.99 7.11
N ASP A 513 28.13 -9.72 7.56
CA ASP A 513 28.15 -11.19 7.54
C ASP A 513 27.00 -11.78 8.38
N TYR A 514 26.81 -11.27 9.61
CA TYR A 514 25.69 -11.65 10.48
C TYR A 514 24.33 -11.39 9.81
N LEU A 515 24.17 -10.22 9.21
CA LEU A 515 22.93 -9.79 8.57
C LEU A 515 22.57 -10.69 7.38
N ARG A 516 23.56 -11.02 6.53
CA ARG A 516 23.39 -11.95 5.41
C ARG A 516 22.99 -13.34 5.89
N ALA A 517 23.58 -13.83 6.99
CA ALA A 517 23.23 -15.14 7.56
C ALA A 517 21.77 -15.23 8.05
N HIS A 518 21.19 -14.10 8.45
CA HIS A 518 19.83 -14.03 9.00
C HIS A 518 18.78 -13.50 8.02
N GLN A 519 19.18 -13.20 6.78
CA GLN A 519 18.31 -12.68 5.73
C GLN A 519 17.39 -13.77 5.17
N LEU A 520 16.11 -13.43 5.02
CA LEU A 520 15.08 -14.32 4.47
C LEU A 520 14.62 -13.83 3.09
N PRO A 521 14.56 -14.69 2.07
CA PRO A 521 13.96 -14.35 0.79
C PRO A 521 12.46 -14.12 0.98
N SER A 522 11.90 -13.20 0.21
CA SER A 522 10.48 -12.88 0.27
C SER A 522 9.96 -12.49 -1.10
N VAL A 523 8.74 -12.93 -1.42
CA VAL A 523 8.00 -12.30 -2.52
C VAL A 523 7.55 -10.94 -2.04
N TRP A 524 7.85 -9.89 -2.79
CA TRP A 524 7.62 -8.51 -2.37
C TRP A 524 6.95 -7.68 -3.45
N TYR A 525 6.04 -6.80 -3.02
CA TYR A 525 5.28 -5.88 -3.85
C TYR A 525 5.41 -4.46 -3.31
N SER A 526 5.56 -3.51 -4.24
CA SER A 526 5.38 -2.08 -4.02
C SER A 526 4.37 -1.52 -5.03
N ALA A 527 3.46 -0.66 -4.55
CA ALA A 527 2.46 0.01 -5.38
C ALA A 527 2.99 1.25 -6.12
N TYR A 528 4.23 1.66 -5.85
CA TYR A 528 4.87 2.85 -6.44
C TYR A 528 6.39 2.66 -6.46
N ARG A 529 6.83 1.62 -7.20
CA ARG A 529 8.22 1.13 -7.24
C ARG A 529 9.27 2.22 -7.51
N ASP A 530 8.92 3.19 -8.35
CA ASP A 530 9.86 4.21 -8.83
C ASP A 530 9.95 5.46 -7.94
N LEU A 531 9.05 5.62 -6.95
CA LEU A 531 9.03 6.81 -6.09
C LEU A 531 9.90 6.63 -4.85
N SER A 532 11.01 7.37 -4.75
CA SER A 532 11.77 7.40 -3.49
C SER A 532 10.97 8.07 -2.36
N ALA A 533 11.32 7.81 -1.10
CA ALA A 533 10.73 8.51 0.05
C ALA A 533 10.93 10.04 -0.06
N ARG A 534 12.06 10.47 -0.64
CA ARG A 534 12.31 11.88 -0.96
C ARG A 534 11.35 12.41 -2.03
N ASN A 535 11.12 11.67 -3.13
CA ASN A 535 10.16 12.10 -4.15
C ASN A 535 8.76 12.23 -3.55
N ILE A 536 8.34 11.30 -2.68
CA ILE A 536 7.04 11.40 -2.00
C ILE A 536 6.96 12.65 -1.12
N ASP A 537 8.03 12.98 -0.39
CA ASP A 537 8.11 14.21 0.39
C ASP A 537 8.04 15.46 -0.48
N ASP A 538 8.78 15.49 -1.59
CA ASP A 538 8.84 16.64 -2.49
C ASP A 538 7.52 16.82 -3.24
N ASN A 539 6.84 15.75 -3.66
CA ASN A 539 5.50 15.79 -4.25
C ASN A 539 4.46 16.37 -3.28
N SER A 540 4.55 16.01 -1.99
CA SER A 540 3.72 16.62 -0.95
C SER A 540 4.00 18.12 -0.80
N LYS A 541 5.28 18.55 -0.80
CA LYS A 541 5.64 19.98 -0.74
C LYS A 541 5.19 20.75 -1.97
N ILE A 542 5.29 20.15 -3.16
CA ILE A 542 4.78 20.71 -4.42
C ILE A 542 3.31 21.02 -4.25
N ARG A 543 2.50 20.04 -3.82
CA ARG A 543 1.08 20.26 -3.55
C ARG A 543 0.83 21.35 -2.51
N GLU A 544 1.54 21.33 -1.39
CA GLU A 544 1.37 22.32 -0.31
C GLU A 544 1.59 23.74 -0.81
N GLY A 545 2.59 23.96 -1.67
CA GLY A 545 2.87 25.28 -2.26
C GLY A 545 1.83 25.77 -3.27
N LEU A 546 0.90 24.93 -3.73
CA LEU A 546 -0.22 25.35 -4.60
C LEU A 546 -1.39 25.96 -3.83
N SER A 547 -1.49 25.67 -2.53
CA SER A 547 -2.64 26.06 -1.69
C SER A 547 -2.73 27.57 -1.40
N ARG A 548 -1.63 28.30 -1.61
CA ARG A 548 -1.53 29.75 -1.38
C ARG A 548 -0.64 30.41 -2.42
N ASP A 549 -0.73 31.73 -2.55
CA ASP A 549 0.28 32.51 -3.25
C ASP A 549 1.60 32.52 -2.46
N LEU A 550 2.72 32.39 -3.17
CA LEU A 550 4.05 32.37 -2.59
C LEU A 550 4.78 33.70 -2.86
N GLY A 551 5.64 34.11 -1.92
CA GLY A 551 6.61 35.18 -2.16
C GLY A 551 7.68 34.75 -3.18
N ALA A 552 8.54 35.67 -3.64
CA ALA A 552 9.53 35.36 -4.69
C ALA A 552 10.54 34.28 -4.25
N ALA A 553 11.10 34.44 -3.04
CA ALA A 553 12.01 33.44 -2.46
C ALA A 553 11.33 32.09 -2.23
N GLU A 554 10.09 32.09 -1.71
CA GLU A 554 9.31 30.86 -1.50
C GLU A 554 8.97 30.16 -2.82
N ALA A 555 8.57 30.92 -3.84
CA ALA A 555 8.28 30.42 -5.17
C ALA A 555 9.54 29.82 -5.82
N ARG A 556 10.70 30.46 -5.70
CA ARG A 556 11.98 29.92 -6.17
C ARG A 556 12.31 28.58 -5.50
N SER A 557 12.21 28.50 -4.18
CA SER A 557 12.46 27.24 -3.45
C SER A 557 11.45 26.15 -3.80
N TRP A 558 10.21 26.53 -4.08
CA TRP A 558 9.15 25.60 -4.51
C TRP A 558 9.37 25.11 -5.94
N LEU A 559 9.73 25.98 -6.88
CA LEU A 559 10.07 25.62 -8.27
C LEU A 559 11.28 24.69 -8.35
N ALA A 560 12.25 24.82 -7.44
CA ALA A 560 13.41 23.92 -7.38
C ALA A 560 13.08 22.47 -6.98
N LEU A 561 11.83 22.17 -6.64
CA LEU A 561 11.35 20.80 -6.39
C LEU A 561 10.87 20.08 -7.67
N LEU A 562 10.54 20.86 -8.71
CA LEU A 562 10.02 20.40 -10.00
C LEU A 562 11.17 20.09 -10.94
#